data_AF-T0HBV7-F1
#
_entry.id   AF-T0HBV7-F1
#
_cell.length_a   1.000
_cell.length_b   1.000
_cell.length_c   1.000
_cell.angle_alpha   90.00
_cell.angle_beta   90.00
_cell.angle_gamma   90.00
#
_symmetry.space_group_name_H-M   'P 1'
#
loop_
_entity.id
_entity.type
_entity.pdbx_description
1 polymer ?
#
loop_
_entity_poly.entity_id
_entity_poly.type
_entity_poly.pdbx_seq_one_letter_code
_entity_poly.pdbx_strand_id
1 'polypeptide(L)'
;MGRWIVLLVFLSVSVGVGFTYGVSPAIIDLLSKVSPSSIVQKPTDKPKDKPIKVVVHDGGKFCYAPTFSGGESYIQLRQCWERGVTNARYDVFQRISYYIEDTWLCVTAPEGVIKGETTWDYVNLRPCVINEPRQRWILKDNSFWTADGFYRLKDTNWYGYISRNSKDYYNHTLDSSMDDWAKTVATPGNISVKTFIAWNLGNDRYFIRSKGSEKNTTSIYYNPESGHLAQYDPVSGSLYCMYSKVDSYQWNWVQWGLCSDAAISKDNPAYWNVQLETDEGGMITDYKGNVLRVTRYGSNWGVAYAAKPSYLEKDTTNSPTSLFTVDKNLLDWARYTAGNLGKTEQYCPAGSKESHAYKREKRTLPPDFQLSDAWIRRLYAIATSVSAQSSTTTSRGICGACALHSFQMIAELQEYHSQGPLQSGGYFFDTAPDTDPFISFGQRYPNLERLLEDVPKKYAPYPLYFTQRFLSFASISTMLPQYLWSTSNEFTTRADILSHISSLVNSPPGSIWLGVVTRQFPNGTTDGHTVPILRTSRGLVVIPTNALTSLWTFETFRRSLTPTTNLSQIVASLEDSGTLTSFTTIQPLGLSTNMFESMISNRNCTGEGEDRRGTGEYPTSTTVNQCPSGRCALPLPF
;
A
#
# COMPACT_ATOMS: atom_id res chain seq x y z
N MET A 1 -43.77 63.67 3.52
CA MET A 1 -42.52 64.21 2.95
C MET A 1 -42.05 63.26 1.86
N GLY A 2 -41.81 63.80 0.67
CA GLY A 2 -41.89 63.09 -0.61
C GLY A 2 -40.74 62.14 -0.94
N ARG A 3 -41.11 61.07 -1.67
CA ARG A 3 -40.24 60.23 -2.49
C ARG A 3 -39.42 61.09 -3.47
N TRP A 4 -38.11 60.89 -3.50
CA TRP A 4 -37.25 61.23 -4.63
C TRP A 4 -36.59 59.94 -5.11
N ILE A 5 -36.94 59.51 -6.32
CA ILE A 5 -36.21 58.51 -7.09
C ILE A 5 -35.40 59.30 -8.11
N VAL A 6 -34.07 59.28 -7.98
CA VAL A 6 -33.15 59.79 -9.00
C VAL A 6 -32.44 58.59 -9.60
N LEU A 7 -32.65 58.38 -10.91
CA LEU A 7 -31.90 57.42 -11.71
C LEU A 7 -30.42 57.84 -11.75
N LEU A 8 -29.53 56.91 -11.38
CA LEU A 8 -28.10 57.01 -11.65
C LEU A 8 -27.72 56.01 -12.74
N VAL A 9 -27.41 56.55 -13.91
CA VAL A 9 -26.86 55.86 -15.07
C VAL A 9 -25.40 55.51 -14.78
N PHE A 10 -25.06 54.23 -14.73
CA PHE A 10 -23.66 53.78 -14.64
C PHE A 10 -23.09 53.63 -16.05
N LEU A 11 -22.23 54.57 -16.42
CA LEU A 11 -21.33 54.46 -17.58
C LEU A 11 -20.33 53.33 -17.31
N SER A 12 -20.37 52.28 -18.12
CA SER A 12 -19.41 51.18 -18.04
C SER A 12 -18.14 51.54 -18.83
N VAL A 13 -17.05 51.81 -18.11
CA VAL A 13 -15.70 51.90 -18.71
C VAL A 13 -15.02 50.55 -18.54
N SER A 14 -14.83 49.83 -19.65
CA SER A 14 -14.08 48.58 -19.68
C SER A 14 -12.58 48.85 -19.69
N VAL A 15 -11.90 48.65 -18.56
CA VAL A 15 -10.44 48.51 -18.53
C VAL A 15 -10.13 47.01 -18.60
N GLY A 16 -9.67 46.56 -19.76
CA GLY A 16 -9.15 45.20 -19.92
C GLY A 16 -7.81 45.08 -19.20
N VAL A 17 -7.78 44.32 -18.11
CA VAL A 17 -6.54 43.83 -17.50
C VAL A 17 -6.41 42.36 -17.87
N GLY A 18 -5.53 42.08 -18.84
CA GLY A 18 -5.13 40.71 -19.15
C GLY A 18 -4.36 40.12 -17.96
N PHE A 19 -4.91 39.10 -17.32
CA PHE A 19 -4.17 38.32 -16.33
C PHE A 19 -3.19 37.39 -17.06
N THR A 20 -1.93 37.80 -17.13
CA THR A 20 -0.81 36.88 -17.34
C THR A 20 -0.62 36.06 -16.07
N TYR A 21 -0.91 34.75 -16.13
CA TYR A 21 -0.56 33.79 -15.09
C TYR A 21 0.97 33.61 -15.06
N GLY A 22 1.65 34.53 -14.39
CA GLY A 22 3.05 34.40 -14.01
C GLY A 22 3.16 34.58 -12.51
N VAL A 23 3.38 33.50 -11.76
CA VAL A 23 3.82 33.61 -10.37
C VAL A 23 5.17 34.30 -10.41
N SER A 24 5.29 35.47 -9.78
CA SER A 24 6.55 36.23 -9.74
C SER A 24 7.65 35.36 -9.12
N PRO A 25 8.87 35.31 -9.70
CA PRO A 25 10.03 34.64 -9.09
C PRO A 25 10.30 35.08 -7.65
N ALA A 26 9.92 36.31 -7.29
CA ALA A 26 10.04 36.85 -5.94
C ALA A 26 9.11 36.16 -4.93
N ILE A 27 7.94 35.65 -5.35
CA ILE A 27 7.04 34.88 -4.49
C ILE A 27 7.58 33.46 -4.28
N ILE A 28 8.20 32.87 -5.30
CA ILE A 28 8.87 31.56 -5.19
C ILE A 28 10.06 31.65 -4.23
N ASP A 29 10.86 32.72 -4.30
CA ASP A 29 11.98 32.96 -3.38
C ASP A 29 11.53 33.31 -1.94
N LEU A 30 10.33 33.86 -1.78
CA LEU A 30 9.73 34.08 -0.45
C LEU A 30 9.19 32.77 0.14
N LEU A 31 8.61 31.89 -0.69
CA LEU A 31 8.08 30.58 -0.29
C LEU A 31 9.20 29.56 -0.03
N SER A 32 10.32 29.63 -0.75
CA SER A 32 11.50 28.78 -0.51
C SER A 32 12.21 29.09 0.82
N LYS A 33 11.99 30.29 1.39
CA LYS A 33 12.55 30.74 2.67
C LYS A 33 11.65 30.43 3.87
N VAL A 34 10.39 30.04 3.66
CA VAL A 34 9.55 29.52 4.74
C VAL A 34 9.93 28.06 4.96
N SER A 35 10.88 27.83 5.86
CA SER A 35 11.11 26.48 6.38
C SER A 35 9.76 25.96 6.89
N PRO A 36 9.20 24.86 6.34
CA PRO A 36 8.01 24.29 6.92
C PRO A 36 8.34 24.01 8.38
N SER A 37 7.54 24.56 9.30
CA SER A 37 7.65 24.25 10.72
C SER A 37 7.76 22.74 10.86
N SER A 38 8.78 22.24 11.56
CA SER A 38 8.95 20.81 11.79
C SER A 38 7.62 20.24 12.27
N ILE A 39 7.12 19.22 11.56
CA ILE A 39 5.84 18.62 11.90
C ILE A 39 6.07 17.85 13.20
N VAL A 40 5.54 18.36 14.31
CA VAL A 40 5.71 17.74 15.63
C VAL A 40 5.05 16.37 15.63
N GLN A 41 5.89 15.34 15.65
CA GLN A 41 5.44 13.96 15.78
C GLN A 41 5.30 13.59 17.25
N LYS A 42 4.10 13.17 17.66
CA LYS A 42 3.84 12.77 19.04
C LYS A 42 3.75 11.24 19.14
N PRO A 43 4.66 10.57 19.86
CA PRO A 43 4.54 9.15 20.14
C PRO A 43 3.23 8.79 20.82
N THR A 44 2.77 7.55 20.63
CA THR A 44 1.66 7.01 21.43
C THR A 44 2.02 6.98 22.91
N ASP A 45 1.01 7.12 23.77
CA ASP A 45 1.19 7.08 25.21
C ASP A 45 1.48 5.62 25.65
N LYS A 46 2.24 5.46 26.75
CA LYS A 46 2.40 4.14 27.37
C LYS A 46 1.01 3.61 27.77
N PRO A 47 0.66 2.36 27.41
CA PRO A 47 -0.63 1.79 27.78
C PRO A 47 -0.86 1.78 29.29
N LYS A 48 -2.10 2.08 29.71
CA LYS A 48 -2.54 2.06 31.12
C LYS A 48 -3.57 0.96 31.35
N ASP A 49 -3.34 -0.21 30.76
CA ASP A 49 -4.31 -1.29 30.67
C ASP A 49 -4.89 -1.66 32.05
N LYS A 50 -6.22 -1.63 32.17
CA LYS A 50 -6.94 -1.93 33.42
C LYS A 50 -8.38 -2.34 33.12
N PRO A 51 -9.12 -2.93 34.06
CA PRO A 51 -10.51 -3.31 33.83
C PRO A 51 -11.38 -2.09 33.53
N ILE A 52 -12.28 -2.22 32.55
CA ILE A 52 -13.22 -1.14 32.20
C ILE A 52 -14.34 -1.15 33.22
N LYS A 53 -14.38 -0.13 34.07
CA LYS A 53 -15.41 0.06 35.08
C LYS A 53 -16.55 0.93 34.55
N VAL A 54 -17.78 0.46 34.71
CA VAL A 54 -19.00 1.14 34.29
C VAL A 54 -19.96 1.34 35.45
N VAL A 55 -20.78 2.38 35.35
CA VAL A 55 -21.91 2.69 36.21
C VAL A 55 -23.18 2.43 35.40
N VAL A 56 -23.97 1.45 35.82
CA VAL A 56 -25.23 1.08 35.14
C VAL A 56 -26.39 1.99 35.55
N HIS A 57 -27.53 1.84 34.89
CA HIS A 57 -28.72 2.68 35.04
C HIS A 57 -29.26 2.85 36.48
N ASP A 58 -29.02 1.89 37.39
CA ASP A 58 -29.44 1.94 38.80
C ASP A 58 -28.35 2.49 39.75
N GLY A 59 -27.21 2.93 39.21
CA GLY A 59 -26.06 3.43 39.96
C GLY A 59 -25.06 2.34 40.40
N GLY A 60 -25.36 1.07 40.14
CA GLY A 60 -24.45 -0.04 40.40
C GLY A 60 -23.14 0.08 39.62
N LYS A 61 -22.04 -0.36 40.22
CA LYS A 61 -20.70 -0.28 39.62
C LYS A 61 -20.20 -1.67 39.27
N PHE A 62 -19.92 -1.90 38.00
CA PHE A 62 -19.49 -3.19 37.46
C PHE A 62 -18.28 -3.01 36.55
N CYS A 63 -17.69 -4.12 36.13
CA CYS A 63 -16.64 -4.14 35.13
C CYS A 63 -17.03 -5.00 33.95
N TYR A 64 -16.53 -4.64 32.77
CA TYR A 64 -16.59 -5.50 31.60
C TYR A 64 -15.72 -6.75 31.81
N ALA A 65 -16.28 -7.90 31.46
CA ALA A 65 -15.68 -9.22 31.58
C ALA A 65 -15.90 -9.97 30.25
N PRO A 66 -14.86 -10.09 29.41
CA PRO A 66 -14.86 -11.00 28.26
C PRO A 66 -15.31 -12.41 28.65
N THR A 67 -16.20 -13.01 27.88
CA THR A 67 -16.62 -14.40 28.10
C THR A 67 -16.91 -15.11 26.79
N PHE A 68 -16.69 -16.43 26.77
CA PHE A 68 -16.95 -17.31 25.63
C PHE A 68 -17.98 -18.35 26.05
N SER A 69 -19.15 -18.33 25.44
CA SER A 69 -20.26 -19.21 25.80
C SER A 69 -21.24 -19.39 24.63
N GLY A 70 -21.92 -20.53 24.56
CA GLY A 70 -22.92 -20.77 23.51
C GLY A 70 -22.36 -20.73 22.08
N GLY A 71 -21.05 -20.94 21.91
CA GLY A 71 -20.37 -20.90 20.60
C GLY A 71 -19.95 -19.51 20.13
N GLU A 72 -20.00 -18.50 21.01
CA GLU A 72 -19.68 -17.12 20.67
C GLU A 72 -19.05 -16.38 21.87
N SER A 73 -18.47 -15.22 21.60
CA SER A 73 -17.85 -14.33 22.58
C SER A 73 -18.71 -13.11 22.90
N TYR A 74 -18.68 -12.67 24.15
CA TYR A 74 -19.48 -11.54 24.64
C TYR A 74 -18.69 -10.68 25.61
N ILE A 75 -19.18 -9.47 25.83
CA ILE A 75 -18.79 -8.62 26.96
C ILE A 75 -19.86 -8.73 28.03
N GLN A 76 -19.57 -9.40 29.15
CA GLN A 76 -20.47 -9.49 30.29
C GLN A 76 -20.15 -8.39 31.32
N LEU A 77 -21.12 -7.99 32.12
CA LEU A 77 -20.94 -7.12 33.29
C LEU A 77 -20.84 -8.01 34.54
N ARG A 78 -19.76 -7.85 35.30
CA ARG A 78 -19.48 -8.58 36.55
C ARG A 78 -18.96 -7.65 37.64
N GLN A 79 -18.93 -8.12 38.89
CA GLN A 79 -18.23 -7.38 39.94
C GLN A 79 -16.74 -7.27 39.57
N CYS A 80 -16.14 -6.11 39.80
CA CYS A 80 -14.77 -5.82 39.33
C CYS A 80 -13.68 -6.73 39.94
N TRP A 81 -13.97 -7.44 41.03
CA TRP A 81 -13.06 -8.40 41.67
C TRP A 81 -13.32 -9.86 41.24
N GLU A 82 -14.34 -10.12 40.43
CA GLU A 82 -14.65 -11.47 39.96
C GLU A 82 -13.61 -11.98 38.97
N ARG A 83 -13.41 -13.31 38.99
CA ARG A 83 -12.59 -14.00 38.01
C ARG A 83 -13.21 -13.84 36.62
N GLY A 84 -12.38 -13.48 35.63
CA GLY A 84 -12.79 -13.23 34.25
C GLY A 84 -12.87 -11.74 33.87
N VAL A 85 -12.77 -10.84 34.85
CA VAL A 85 -12.54 -9.41 34.59
C VAL A 85 -11.07 -9.23 34.19
N THR A 86 -10.85 -8.72 32.98
CA THR A 86 -9.51 -8.61 32.37
C THR A 86 -9.18 -7.17 32.03
N ASN A 87 -7.89 -6.83 32.05
CA ASN A 87 -7.42 -5.51 31.66
C ASN A 87 -7.72 -5.26 30.16
N ALA A 88 -8.19 -4.04 29.87
CA ALA A 88 -8.46 -3.60 28.52
C ALA A 88 -7.57 -2.41 28.14
N ARG A 89 -7.33 -2.26 26.84
CA ARG A 89 -6.64 -1.13 26.24
C ARG A 89 -7.58 -0.34 25.34
N TYR A 90 -7.41 0.98 25.31
CA TYR A 90 -8.05 1.86 24.33
C TYR A 90 -6.99 2.57 23.48
N ASP A 91 -6.75 2.03 22.28
CA ASP A 91 -5.57 2.37 21.48
C ASP A 91 -5.76 3.57 20.52
N VAL A 92 -4.65 3.98 19.90
CA VAL A 92 -4.62 5.08 18.92
C VAL A 92 -5.58 4.90 17.75
N PHE A 93 -5.95 3.67 17.40
CA PHE A 93 -6.92 3.37 16.34
C PHE A 93 -8.36 3.36 16.82
N GLN A 94 -8.61 3.77 18.07
CA GLN A 94 -9.93 3.80 18.72
C GLN A 94 -10.51 2.40 18.98
N ARG A 95 -9.67 1.39 19.16
CA ARG A 95 -10.13 0.02 19.47
C ARG A 95 -10.11 -0.21 20.97
N ILE A 96 -11.15 -0.88 21.47
CA ILE A 96 -11.19 -1.42 22.83
C ILE A 96 -10.74 -2.87 22.74
N SER A 97 -9.54 -3.18 23.24
CA SER A 97 -8.93 -4.49 23.10
C SER A 97 -8.65 -5.17 24.44
N TYR A 98 -8.70 -6.49 24.44
CA TYR A 98 -8.30 -7.38 25.52
C TYR A 98 -7.22 -8.32 25.00
N TYR A 99 -6.20 -8.57 25.80
CA TYR A 99 -5.18 -9.58 25.52
C TYR A 99 -5.56 -10.87 26.25
N ILE A 100 -6.08 -11.85 25.52
CA ILE A 100 -6.65 -13.09 26.05
C ILE A 100 -5.91 -14.25 25.39
N GLU A 101 -5.29 -15.12 26.18
CA GLU A 101 -4.54 -16.29 25.69
C GLU A 101 -3.58 -15.94 24.53
N ASP A 102 -2.76 -14.91 24.77
CA ASP A 102 -1.80 -14.37 23.82
C ASP A 102 -2.37 -13.83 22.49
N THR A 103 -3.66 -13.52 22.45
CA THR A 103 -4.36 -12.95 21.30
C THR A 103 -4.98 -11.61 21.63
N TRP A 104 -4.81 -10.62 20.76
CA TRP A 104 -5.52 -9.35 20.87
C TRP A 104 -6.92 -9.47 20.27
N LEU A 105 -7.94 -9.40 21.13
CA LEU A 105 -9.34 -9.41 20.74
C LEU A 105 -9.99 -8.05 21.02
N CYS A 106 -10.70 -7.53 20.03
CA CYS A 106 -11.31 -6.22 20.03
C CYS A 106 -12.83 -6.33 20.12
N VAL A 107 -13.43 -5.47 20.95
CA VAL A 107 -14.89 -5.29 21.01
C VAL A 107 -15.36 -4.84 19.63
N THR A 108 -16.26 -5.61 19.02
CA THR A 108 -16.70 -5.43 17.64
C THR A 108 -18.21 -5.27 17.61
N ALA A 109 -18.68 -4.20 16.96
CA ALA A 109 -20.11 -3.99 16.75
C ALA A 109 -20.70 -5.08 15.81
N PRO A 110 -21.91 -5.58 16.11
CA PRO A 110 -22.59 -6.60 15.30
C PRO A 110 -22.95 -6.05 13.91
N GLU A 111 -22.54 -6.78 12.87
CA GLU A 111 -22.67 -6.35 11.47
C GLU A 111 -24.12 -6.12 11.05
N GLY A 112 -25.02 -7.03 11.45
CA GLY A 112 -26.45 -6.94 11.12
C GLY A 112 -27.09 -5.66 11.64
N VAL A 113 -26.70 -5.18 12.83
CA VAL A 113 -27.23 -3.92 13.39
C VAL A 113 -26.72 -2.71 12.61
N ILE A 114 -25.42 -2.70 12.28
CA ILE A 114 -24.79 -1.63 11.50
C ILE A 114 -25.44 -1.53 10.11
N LYS A 115 -25.66 -2.67 9.45
CA LYS A 115 -26.33 -2.75 8.14
C LYS A 115 -27.84 -2.55 8.19
N GLY A 116 -28.46 -2.64 9.38
CA GLY A 116 -29.91 -2.51 9.54
C GLY A 116 -30.70 -3.77 9.22
N GLU A 117 -30.02 -4.92 9.16
CA GLU A 117 -30.63 -6.25 9.01
C GLU A 117 -31.33 -6.69 10.29
N THR A 118 -30.81 -6.26 11.45
CA THR A 118 -31.43 -6.46 12.78
C THR A 118 -31.49 -5.15 13.54
N THR A 119 -32.42 -5.05 14.50
CA THR A 119 -32.64 -3.83 15.28
C THR A 119 -31.65 -3.68 16.43
N TRP A 120 -31.24 -4.78 17.04
CA TRP A 120 -30.28 -4.84 18.13
C TRP A 120 -29.55 -6.19 18.11
N ASP A 121 -28.36 -6.23 18.69
CA ASP A 121 -27.61 -7.46 18.94
C ASP A 121 -26.46 -7.18 19.94
N TYR A 122 -25.92 -8.24 20.54
CA TYR A 122 -24.77 -8.16 21.44
C TYR A 122 -23.49 -7.76 20.70
N VAL A 123 -22.56 -7.13 21.42
CA VAL A 123 -21.20 -6.94 20.91
C VAL A 123 -20.36 -8.17 21.19
N ASN A 124 -19.52 -8.54 20.23
CA ASN A 124 -18.65 -9.71 20.33
C ASN A 124 -17.17 -9.32 20.32
N LEU A 125 -16.32 -10.28 20.68
CA LEU A 125 -14.88 -10.15 20.55
C LEU A 125 -14.44 -10.76 19.22
N ARG A 126 -13.59 -10.04 18.48
CA ARG A 126 -12.98 -10.52 17.22
C ARG A 126 -11.50 -10.15 17.23
N PRO A 127 -10.63 -10.85 16.47
CA PRO A 127 -9.22 -10.46 16.38
C PRO A 127 -9.08 -8.99 16.02
N CYS A 128 -8.25 -8.28 16.77
CA CYS A 128 -7.99 -6.87 16.55
C CYS A 128 -7.37 -6.67 15.18
N VAL A 129 -8.00 -5.85 14.35
CA VAL A 129 -7.49 -5.46 13.03
C VAL A 129 -7.67 -3.97 12.82
N ILE A 130 -6.84 -3.38 11.97
CA ILE A 130 -6.85 -1.94 11.73
C ILE A 130 -7.83 -1.53 10.62
N ASN A 131 -8.26 -2.47 9.78
CA ASN A 131 -9.17 -2.24 8.65
C ASN A 131 -10.64 -2.57 8.92
N GLU A 132 -11.07 -2.74 10.19
CA GLU A 132 -12.47 -3.04 10.54
C GLU A 132 -13.11 -1.83 11.27
N PRO A 133 -13.96 -1.03 10.58
CA PRO A 133 -14.63 0.11 11.19
C PRO A 133 -15.47 -0.26 12.42
N ARG A 134 -16.02 -1.49 12.49
CA ARG A 134 -16.86 -1.94 13.62
C ARG A 134 -16.09 -2.17 14.91
N GLN A 135 -14.76 -2.21 14.86
CA GLN A 135 -13.90 -2.27 16.05
C GLN A 135 -13.60 -0.91 16.64
N ARG A 136 -14.08 0.18 16.01
CA ARG A 136 -13.81 1.54 16.44
C ARG A 136 -14.92 2.07 17.31
N TRP A 137 -14.51 2.57 18.48
CA TRP A 137 -15.38 3.13 19.50
C TRP A 137 -14.93 4.55 19.85
N ILE A 138 -15.84 5.51 19.79
CA ILE A 138 -15.59 6.89 20.21
C ILE A 138 -16.24 7.14 21.57
N LEU A 139 -15.66 8.06 22.35
CA LEU A 139 -16.21 8.46 23.64
C LEU A 139 -17.07 9.73 23.50
N LYS A 140 -18.33 9.64 23.92
CA LYS A 140 -19.27 10.76 24.06
C LYS A 140 -20.08 10.56 25.33
N ASP A 141 -20.24 11.60 26.13
CA ASP A 141 -21.02 11.57 27.39
C ASP A 141 -20.60 10.39 28.30
N ASN A 142 -19.28 10.26 28.50
CA ASN A 142 -18.65 9.16 29.25
C ASN A 142 -19.12 7.76 28.82
N SER A 143 -19.49 7.58 27.55
CA SER A 143 -19.99 6.31 27.02
C SER A 143 -19.31 5.99 25.69
N PHE A 144 -19.19 4.70 25.38
CA PHE A 144 -18.71 4.28 24.08
C PHE A 144 -19.83 4.32 23.05
N TRP A 145 -19.49 4.81 21.87
CA TRP A 145 -20.36 4.84 20.70
C TRP A 145 -19.62 4.24 19.51
N THR A 146 -20.36 3.67 18.57
CA THR A 146 -19.82 3.30 17.26
C THR A 146 -19.14 4.51 16.61
N ALA A 147 -18.18 4.27 15.72
CA ALA A 147 -17.35 5.35 15.17
C ALA A 147 -18.13 6.44 14.39
N ASP A 148 -19.29 6.11 13.82
CA ASP A 148 -20.23 7.06 13.22
C ASP A 148 -20.99 7.90 14.27
N GLY A 149 -20.96 7.48 15.53
CA GLY A 149 -21.64 8.10 16.64
C GLY A 149 -23.13 7.81 16.72
N PHE A 150 -23.66 6.85 15.96
CA PHE A 150 -25.09 6.55 15.93
C PHE A 150 -25.54 5.61 17.05
N TYR A 151 -24.72 4.63 17.42
CA TYR A 151 -25.12 3.59 18.36
C TYR A 151 -24.25 3.61 19.61
N ARG A 152 -24.90 3.78 20.76
CA ARG A 152 -24.27 3.72 22.08
C ARG A 152 -24.11 2.27 22.51
N LEU A 153 -22.96 1.92 23.09
CA LEU A 153 -22.77 0.67 23.83
C LEU A 153 -23.58 0.72 25.12
N LYS A 154 -24.48 -0.24 25.28
CA LYS A 154 -25.40 -0.39 26.41
C LYS A 154 -25.27 -1.81 26.97
N ASP A 155 -26.01 -2.13 28.04
CA ASP A 155 -26.07 -3.49 28.58
C ASP A 155 -27.51 -4.02 28.64
N THR A 156 -27.72 -5.30 28.38
CA THR A 156 -29.01 -5.97 28.61
C THR A 156 -28.74 -7.40 29.04
N ASN A 157 -29.49 -7.92 30.00
CA ASN A 157 -29.24 -9.24 30.60
C ASN A 157 -27.79 -9.43 31.08
N TRP A 158 -27.14 -8.37 31.56
CA TRP A 158 -25.72 -8.34 31.94
C TRP A 158 -24.72 -8.47 30.79
N TYR A 159 -25.12 -8.27 29.53
CA TYR A 159 -24.23 -8.32 28.37
C TYR A 159 -24.25 -7.02 27.57
N GLY A 160 -23.09 -6.62 27.04
CA GLY A 160 -22.93 -5.46 26.18
C GLY A 160 -23.64 -5.63 24.84
N TYR A 161 -24.39 -4.62 24.41
CA TYR A 161 -25.14 -4.64 23.15
C TYR A 161 -25.24 -3.24 22.53
N ILE A 162 -25.63 -3.19 21.26
CA ILE A 162 -26.05 -1.94 20.59
C ILE A 162 -27.44 -2.11 19.99
N SER A 163 -28.15 -1.00 19.80
CA SER A 163 -29.48 -0.99 19.20
C SER A 163 -29.72 0.26 18.34
N ARG A 164 -30.47 0.08 17.26
CA ARG A 164 -30.98 1.16 16.41
C ARG A 164 -32.17 1.88 17.03
N ASN A 165 -32.82 1.31 18.04
CA ASN A 165 -33.92 1.96 18.75
C ASN A 165 -33.38 2.88 19.84
N SER A 166 -33.53 4.18 19.64
CA SER A 166 -33.09 5.20 20.60
C SER A 166 -33.81 5.12 21.95
N LYS A 167 -34.98 4.48 22.00
CA LYS A 167 -35.78 4.30 23.23
C LYS A 167 -35.35 3.11 24.08
N ASP A 168 -34.47 2.24 23.58
CA ASP A 168 -34.03 1.08 24.36
C ASP A 168 -33.26 1.54 25.62
N TYR A 169 -33.65 0.99 26.77
CA TYR A 169 -33.15 1.36 28.11
C TYR A 169 -31.76 0.75 28.39
N TYR A 170 -31.31 0.85 29.65
CA TYR A 170 -30.03 0.30 30.15
C TYR A 170 -28.77 0.94 29.57
N ASN A 171 -28.79 2.28 29.53
CA ASN A 171 -27.58 3.05 29.35
C ASN A 171 -26.65 2.84 30.56
N HIS A 172 -25.36 2.62 30.30
CA HIS A 172 -24.30 2.73 31.30
C HIS A 172 -23.24 3.73 30.85
N THR A 173 -22.49 4.27 31.79
CA THR A 173 -21.38 5.20 31.57
C THR A 173 -20.10 4.64 32.17
N LEU A 174 -18.94 5.11 31.73
CA LEU A 174 -17.68 4.88 32.41
C LEU A 174 -17.71 5.50 33.81
N ASP A 175 -17.17 4.77 34.79
CA ASP A 175 -16.91 5.31 36.13
C ASP A 175 -15.80 6.37 36.05
N SER A 176 -15.85 7.40 36.90
CA SER A 176 -14.88 8.51 36.88
C SER A 176 -13.43 8.06 37.06
N SER A 177 -13.19 6.88 37.65
CA SER A 177 -11.85 6.29 37.70
C SER A 177 -11.26 5.97 36.31
N MET A 178 -12.06 5.97 35.25
CA MET A 178 -11.63 5.67 33.88
C MET A 178 -11.13 6.90 33.11
N ASP A 179 -11.23 8.12 33.64
CA ASP A 179 -10.92 9.36 32.92
C ASP A 179 -9.51 9.38 32.32
N ASP A 180 -8.50 9.03 33.11
CA ASP A 180 -7.11 8.98 32.68
C ASP A 180 -6.85 7.88 31.64
N TRP A 181 -7.50 6.72 31.81
CA TRP A 181 -7.40 5.60 30.86
C TRP A 181 -8.05 5.96 29.51
N ALA A 182 -9.21 6.60 29.54
CA ALA A 182 -9.94 7.06 28.36
C ALA A 182 -9.17 8.11 27.55
N LYS A 183 -8.45 9.00 28.25
CA LYS A 183 -7.60 10.04 27.64
C LYS A 183 -6.27 9.51 27.10
N THR A 184 -5.81 8.36 27.58
CA THR A 184 -4.56 7.73 27.14
C THR A 184 -4.68 7.27 25.69
N VAL A 185 -3.86 7.81 24.79
CA VAL A 185 -3.77 7.39 23.39
C VAL A 185 -2.73 6.27 23.27
N ALA A 186 -3.12 5.09 23.73
CA ALA A 186 -2.19 3.98 23.93
C ALA A 186 -1.61 3.43 22.62
N THR A 187 -0.35 2.96 22.68
CA THR A 187 0.26 2.14 21.62
C THR A 187 -0.63 0.92 21.32
N PRO A 188 -0.95 0.65 20.04
CA PRO A 188 -1.82 -0.48 19.67
C PRO A 188 -1.19 -1.81 20.06
N GLY A 189 -2.02 -2.82 20.33
CA GLY A 189 -1.54 -4.17 20.63
C GLY A 189 -0.96 -4.90 19.41
N ASN A 190 -1.54 -4.68 18.24
CA ASN A 190 -1.10 -5.18 16.94
C ASN A 190 -1.57 -4.24 15.81
N ILE A 191 -1.11 -4.50 14.59
CA ILE A 191 -1.51 -3.82 13.34
C ILE A 191 -2.07 -4.79 12.30
N SER A 192 -2.72 -5.87 12.76
CA SER A 192 -3.23 -6.93 11.87
C SER A 192 -4.28 -6.42 10.89
N VAL A 193 -4.38 -7.07 9.73
CA VAL A 193 -5.30 -6.77 8.64
C VAL A 193 -6.19 -7.97 8.38
N LYS A 194 -7.51 -7.77 8.40
CA LYS A 194 -8.50 -8.79 8.00
C LYS A 194 -8.56 -8.85 6.48
N THR A 195 -8.51 -10.04 5.92
CA THR A 195 -8.46 -10.30 4.48
C THR A 195 -9.12 -11.65 4.16
N PHE A 196 -9.00 -12.08 2.91
CA PHE A 196 -9.22 -13.46 2.47
C PHE A 196 -8.09 -13.86 1.52
N ILE A 197 -7.95 -15.17 1.27
CA ILE A 197 -7.09 -15.70 0.20
C ILE A 197 -7.97 -16.52 -0.73
N ALA A 198 -8.06 -16.09 -1.99
CA ALA A 198 -8.94 -16.67 -2.98
C ALA A 198 -8.18 -17.15 -4.21
N TRP A 199 -8.72 -18.17 -4.87
CA TRP A 199 -8.26 -18.69 -6.16
C TRP A 199 -9.46 -19.00 -7.04
N ASN A 200 -9.25 -19.06 -8.35
CA ASN A 200 -10.33 -19.27 -9.32
C ASN A 200 -10.18 -20.64 -10.03
N LEU A 201 -11.31 -21.27 -10.31
CA LEU A 201 -11.43 -22.46 -11.15
C LEU A 201 -12.50 -22.21 -12.22
N GLY A 202 -12.06 -21.94 -13.45
CA GLY A 202 -12.96 -21.39 -14.47
C GLY A 202 -13.54 -20.06 -13.99
N ASN A 203 -14.86 -19.94 -13.96
CA ASN A 203 -15.56 -18.73 -13.50
C ASN A 203 -15.89 -18.75 -12.00
N ASP A 204 -15.65 -19.88 -11.31
CA ASP A 204 -15.93 -20.00 -9.89
C ASP A 204 -14.75 -19.51 -9.05
N ARG A 205 -15.05 -18.77 -7.98
CA ARG A 205 -14.08 -18.31 -6.97
C ARG A 205 -14.21 -19.14 -5.69
N TYR A 206 -13.07 -19.52 -5.14
CA TYR A 206 -12.96 -20.31 -3.92
C TYR A 206 -12.01 -19.64 -2.93
N PHE A 207 -12.29 -19.78 -1.64
CA PHE A 207 -11.55 -19.17 -0.55
C PHE A 207 -10.88 -20.25 0.30
N ILE A 208 -9.60 -20.07 0.63
CA ILE A 208 -8.82 -21.00 1.45
C ILE A 208 -9.30 -20.94 2.91
N ARG A 209 -9.36 -22.13 3.53
CA ARG A 209 -9.61 -22.32 4.96
C ARG A 209 -8.87 -23.56 5.49
N SER A 210 -8.92 -23.78 6.81
CA SER A 210 -8.30 -24.95 7.46
C SER A 210 -8.76 -26.31 6.93
N LYS A 211 -9.97 -26.37 6.37
CA LYS A 211 -10.61 -27.59 5.85
C LYS A 211 -10.73 -27.56 4.32
N GLY A 212 -9.71 -27.06 3.62
CA GLY A 212 -9.66 -26.97 2.17
C GLY A 212 -10.12 -25.62 1.64
N SER A 213 -11.00 -25.61 0.64
CA SER A 213 -11.55 -24.38 0.06
C SER A 213 -13.06 -24.45 -0.06
N GLU A 214 -13.73 -23.29 -0.01
CA GLU A 214 -15.18 -23.20 -0.16
C GLU A 214 -15.60 -21.95 -0.96
N LYS A 215 -16.87 -21.89 -1.39
CA LYS A 215 -17.39 -20.74 -2.15
C LYS A 215 -17.67 -19.52 -1.29
N ASN A 216 -17.94 -19.71 0.00
CA ASN A 216 -18.18 -18.60 0.93
C ASN A 216 -16.85 -17.93 1.31
N THR A 217 -16.87 -16.60 1.43
CA THR A 217 -15.69 -15.86 1.85
C THR A 217 -15.30 -16.27 3.27
N THR A 218 -14.09 -16.81 3.39
CA THR A 218 -13.49 -17.10 4.69
C THR A 218 -12.60 -15.94 5.12
N SER A 219 -12.83 -15.41 6.32
CA SER A 219 -11.94 -14.40 6.90
C SER A 219 -10.61 -15.02 7.32
N ILE A 220 -9.52 -14.37 6.91
CA ILE A 220 -8.15 -14.61 7.34
C ILE A 220 -7.64 -13.34 8.02
N TYR A 221 -6.89 -13.49 9.10
CA TYR A 221 -6.27 -12.40 9.83
C TYR A 221 -4.76 -12.46 9.57
N TYR A 222 -4.25 -11.46 8.84
CA TYR A 222 -2.82 -11.31 8.57
C TYR A 222 -2.19 -10.40 9.61
N ASN A 223 -1.17 -10.86 10.31
CA ASN A 223 -0.38 -10.02 11.22
C ASN A 223 0.96 -9.66 10.54
N PRO A 224 1.18 -8.38 10.15
CA PRO A 224 2.40 -7.97 9.46
C PRO A 224 3.69 -8.14 10.27
N GLU A 225 3.62 -8.16 11.60
CA GLU A 225 4.79 -8.27 12.47
C GLU A 225 5.27 -9.73 12.61
N SER A 226 4.34 -10.69 12.60
CA SER A 226 4.65 -12.12 12.67
C SER A 226 4.60 -12.85 11.33
N GLY A 227 3.98 -12.27 10.30
CA GLY A 227 3.69 -12.94 9.04
C GLY A 227 2.60 -14.02 9.13
N HIS A 228 1.90 -14.13 10.26
CA HIS A 228 0.85 -15.12 10.47
C HIS A 228 -0.35 -14.90 9.53
N LEU A 229 -0.86 -15.99 8.95
CA LEU A 229 -2.17 -16.06 8.30
C LEU A 229 -3.08 -16.97 9.11
N ALA A 230 -4.02 -16.38 9.85
CA ALA A 230 -4.81 -17.08 10.85
C ALA A 230 -6.31 -17.12 10.54
N GLN A 231 -6.95 -18.22 10.94
CA GLN A 231 -8.40 -18.29 11.16
C GLN A 231 -8.70 -18.07 12.63
N TYR A 232 -9.91 -17.57 12.91
CA TYR A 232 -10.38 -17.30 14.27
C TYR A 232 -11.47 -18.30 14.66
N ASP A 233 -11.37 -18.86 15.86
CA ASP A 233 -12.42 -19.66 16.47
C ASP A 233 -13.17 -18.83 17.54
N PRO A 234 -14.43 -18.43 17.30
CA PRO A 234 -15.22 -17.66 18.26
C PRO A 234 -15.62 -18.45 19.50
N VAL A 235 -15.50 -19.79 19.50
CA VAL A 235 -15.84 -20.63 20.66
C VAL A 235 -14.77 -20.54 21.74
N SER A 236 -13.51 -20.54 21.34
CA SER A 236 -12.35 -20.50 22.25
C SER A 236 -11.71 -19.11 22.34
N GLY A 237 -11.90 -18.26 21.33
CA GLY A 237 -11.16 -17.02 21.19
C GLY A 237 -9.76 -17.20 20.60
N SER A 238 -9.41 -18.41 20.17
CA SER A 238 -8.06 -18.74 19.69
C SER A 238 -7.86 -18.46 18.20
N LEU A 239 -6.60 -18.24 17.83
CA LEU A 239 -6.15 -18.17 16.44
C LEU A 239 -5.53 -19.49 15.99
N TYR A 240 -5.86 -19.89 14.76
CA TYR A 240 -5.29 -21.05 14.08
C TYR A 240 -4.54 -20.59 12.83
N CYS A 241 -3.21 -20.60 12.89
CA CYS A 241 -2.34 -20.18 11.80
C CYS A 241 -2.05 -21.31 10.81
N MET A 242 -1.81 -20.92 9.57
CA MET A 242 -1.28 -21.80 8.53
C MET A 242 0.23 -22.00 8.72
N TYR A 243 0.68 -23.25 8.84
CA TYR A 243 2.09 -23.64 8.96
C TYR A 243 2.56 -24.36 7.70
N SER A 244 3.71 -23.94 7.17
CA SER A 244 4.44 -24.72 6.16
C SER A 244 5.15 -25.91 6.80
N LYS A 245 5.15 -27.06 6.10
CA LYS A 245 5.75 -28.33 6.55
C LYS A 245 6.65 -28.97 5.50
N VAL A 246 7.19 -28.17 4.57
CA VAL A 246 7.98 -28.66 3.44
C VAL A 246 9.27 -29.33 3.91
N ASP A 247 10.03 -28.69 4.80
CA ASP A 247 11.28 -29.21 5.36
C ASP A 247 12.19 -29.91 4.33
N SER A 248 12.46 -31.21 4.50
CA SER A 248 13.28 -32.01 3.59
C SER A 248 12.52 -32.48 2.33
N TYR A 249 11.19 -32.42 2.31
CA TYR A 249 10.36 -32.81 1.19
C TYR A 249 10.41 -31.79 0.04
N GLN A 250 9.92 -32.19 -1.13
CA GLN A 250 9.74 -31.27 -2.27
C GLN A 250 8.49 -30.41 -2.13
N TRP A 251 7.48 -30.94 -1.45
CA TRP A 251 6.24 -30.27 -1.10
C TRP A 251 5.63 -30.97 0.12
N ASN A 252 4.75 -30.28 0.84
CA ASN A 252 3.95 -30.89 1.90
C ASN A 252 2.68 -30.07 2.16
N TRP A 253 1.63 -30.72 2.65
CA TRP A 253 0.37 -30.07 3.06
C TRP A 253 0.64 -29.00 4.12
N VAL A 254 -0.10 -27.89 4.06
CA VAL A 254 -0.06 -26.93 5.16
C VAL A 254 -0.81 -27.51 6.36
N GLN A 255 -0.32 -27.22 7.55
CA GLN A 255 -0.99 -27.58 8.79
C GLN A 255 -1.62 -26.34 9.41
N TRP A 256 -2.86 -26.45 9.89
CA TRP A 256 -3.49 -25.41 10.69
C TRP A 256 -3.34 -25.73 12.17
N GLY A 257 -2.80 -24.81 12.95
CA GLY A 257 -2.48 -25.03 14.37
C GLY A 257 -2.57 -23.76 15.19
N LEU A 258 -2.69 -23.92 16.52
CA LEU A 258 -2.77 -22.79 17.45
C LEU A 258 -1.56 -21.86 17.30
N CYS A 259 -1.82 -20.57 17.30
CA CYS A 259 -0.82 -19.52 17.27
C CYS A 259 -1.28 -18.30 18.08
N SER A 260 -0.37 -17.35 18.28
CA SER A 260 -0.61 -16.13 19.05
C SER A 260 -0.21 -14.87 18.26
N ASP A 261 -0.50 -13.70 18.81
CA ASP A 261 -0.03 -12.41 18.33
C ASP A 261 1.39 -12.07 18.82
N ALA A 262 2.06 -12.99 19.52
CA ALA A 262 3.44 -12.79 19.96
C ALA A 262 4.36 -12.68 18.74
N ALA A 263 5.37 -11.80 18.86
CA ALA A 263 6.39 -11.67 17.82
C ALA A 263 7.16 -12.99 17.68
N ILE A 264 7.33 -13.43 16.43
CA ILE A 264 8.10 -14.61 16.07
C ILE A 264 9.25 -14.22 15.14
N SER A 265 10.28 -15.07 15.06
CA SER A 265 11.29 -14.93 14.02
C SER A 265 10.66 -15.10 12.64
N LYS A 266 11.19 -14.40 11.64
CA LYS A 266 10.85 -14.64 10.23
C LYS A 266 11.21 -16.06 9.77
N ASP A 267 12.10 -16.75 10.47
CA ASP A 267 12.46 -18.16 10.21
C ASP A 267 11.45 -19.18 10.78
N ASN A 268 10.28 -18.73 11.20
CA ASN A 268 9.24 -19.59 11.75
C ASN A 268 8.37 -20.21 10.63
N PRO A 269 8.02 -21.50 10.70
CA PRO A 269 7.15 -22.14 9.71
C PRO A 269 5.73 -21.55 9.54
N ALA A 270 5.26 -20.72 10.46
CA ALA A 270 4.00 -19.97 10.34
C ALA A 270 4.13 -18.60 9.65
N TYR A 271 5.35 -18.16 9.34
CA TYR A 271 5.57 -16.91 8.62
C TYR A 271 5.27 -17.09 7.13
N TRP A 272 4.42 -16.20 6.62
CA TRP A 272 4.10 -16.09 5.21
C TRP A 272 4.33 -14.66 4.70
N ASN A 273 5.01 -14.56 3.55
CA ASN A 273 5.11 -13.32 2.81
C ASN A 273 3.88 -13.18 1.88
N VAL A 274 3.11 -12.12 2.13
CA VAL A 274 1.90 -11.76 1.37
C VAL A 274 2.03 -10.38 0.71
N GLN A 275 3.24 -9.90 0.48
CA GLN A 275 3.48 -8.73 -0.36
C GLN A 275 3.13 -9.07 -1.80
N LEU A 276 1.85 -8.93 -2.14
CA LEU A 276 1.35 -9.08 -3.50
C LEU A 276 1.47 -7.73 -4.19
N GLU A 277 2.15 -7.72 -5.32
CA GLU A 277 2.52 -6.50 -6.05
C GLU A 277 1.39 -6.00 -6.95
N THR A 278 0.41 -6.87 -7.25
CA THR A 278 -0.64 -6.62 -8.25
C THR A 278 -2.02 -7.11 -7.79
N ASP A 279 -3.07 -6.49 -8.33
CA ASP A 279 -4.47 -6.92 -8.17
C ASP A 279 -4.86 -8.05 -9.14
N GLU A 280 -4.05 -8.29 -10.19
CA GLU A 280 -4.14 -9.49 -11.04
C GLU A 280 -3.88 -10.80 -10.25
N GLY A 281 -3.40 -10.67 -9.01
CA GLY A 281 -3.07 -11.76 -8.10
C GLY A 281 -1.56 -11.96 -8.00
N GLY A 282 -1.16 -12.86 -7.12
CA GLY A 282 0.24 -13.22 -6.99
C GLY A 282 0.46 -14.38 -6.03
N MET A 283 1.73 -14.59 -5.73
CA MET A 283 2.16 -15.75 -4.97
C MET A 283 2.42 -15.40 -3.51
N ILE A 284 2.04 -16.33 -2.66
CA ILE A 284 2.30 -16.30 -1.23
C ILE A 284 3.41 -17.31 -0.97
N THR A 285 4.48 -16.89 -0.29
CA THR A 285 5.63 -17.75 0.00
C THR A 285 5.85 -17.88 1.49
N ASP A 286 6.31 -19.03 1.93
CA ASP A 286 6.67 -19.25 3.32
C ASP A 286 8.04 -18.62 3.66
N TYR A 287 8.44 -18.76 4.92
CA TYR A 287 9.74 -18.34 5.47
C TYR A 287 11.00 -18.81 4.72
N LYS A 288 10.91 -19.89 3.93
CA LYS A 288 12.02 -20.45 3.13
C LYS A 288 11.85 -20.18 1.63
N GLY A 289 10.85 -19.39 1.23
CA GLY A 289 10.52 -19.14 -0.17
C GLY A 289 9.79 -20.29 -0.85
N ASN A 290 9.29 -21.29 -0.11
CA ASN A 290 8.40 -22.30 -0.68
C ASN A 290 7.06 -21.66 -1.00
N VAL A 291 6.46 -22.07 -2.11
CA VAL A 291 5.28 -21.38 -2.64
C VAL A 291 4.01 -22.08 -2.21
N LEU A 292 3.05 -21.31 -1.71
CA LEU A 292 1.70 -21.76 -1.43
C LEU A 292 1.03 -22.21 -2.73
N ARG A 293 0.32 -23.33 -2.66
CA ARG A 293 -0.38 -23.97 -3.77
C ARG A 293 -1.70 -24.51 -3.30
N VAL A 294 -2.61 -24.68 -4.25
CA VAL A 294 -3.88 -25.39 -4.05
C VAL A 294 -4.13 -26.32 -5.24
N THR A 295 -4.61 -27.52 -4.94
CA THR A 295 -5.02 -28.51 -5.92
C THR A 295 -6.36 -28.10 -6.57
N ARG A 296 -6.42 -28.05 -7.91
CA ARG A 296 -7.66 -27.68 -8.62
C ARG A 296 -8.59 -28.85 -8.88
N TYR A 297 -8.12 -30.10 -8.73
CA TYR A 297 -8.88 -31.33 -8.96
C TYR A 297 -8.46 -32.45 -7.98
N GLY A 298 -9.10 -33.62 -8.08
CA GLY A 298 -8.74 -34.82 -7.31
C GLY A 298 -9.38 -34.91 -5.91
N SER A 299 -9.02 -35.96 -5.15
CA SER A 299 -9.60 -36.24 -3.82
C SER A 299 -9.24 -35.20 -2.76
N ASN A 300 -8.09 -34.53 -2.91
CA ASN A 300 -7.66 -33.43 -2.06
C ASN A 300 -7.97 -32.07 -2.67
N TRP A 301 -9.00 -31.96 -3.51
CA TRP A 301 -9.41 -30.73 -4.17
C TRP A 301 -9.53 -29.56 -3.17
N GLY A 302 -8.99 -28.39 -3.54
CA GLY A 302 -9.09 -27.17 -2.74
C GLY A 302 -8.25 -27.17 -1.47
N VAL A 303 -7.42 -28.19 -1.21
CA VAL A 303 -6.53 -28.25 -0.05
C VAL A 303 -5.22 -27.54 -0.35
N ALA A 304 -4.81 -26.64 0.56
CA ALA A 304 -3.59 -25.88 0.43
C ALA A 304 -2.35 -26.69 0.84
N TYR A 305 -1.24 -26.49 0.13
CA TYR A 305 0.06 -27.08 0.43
C TYR A 305 1.17 -26.11 0.03
N ALA A 306 2.40 -26.34 0.49
CA ALA A 306 3.57 -25.57 0.07
C ALA A 306 4.52 -26.46 -0.73
N ALA A 307 5.21 -25.89 -1.70
CA ALA A 307 6.17 -26.60 -2.54
C ALA A 307 7.44 -25.79 -2.80
N LYS A 308 8.58 -26.48 -2.91
CA LYS A 308 9.86 -25.87 -3.29
C LYS A 308 9.75 -25.30 -4.70
N PRO A 309 10.35 -24.12 -4.96
CA PRO A 309 10.45 -23.53 -6.28
C PRO A 309 10.88 -24.52 -7.38
N SER A 310 11.90 -25.34 -7.10
CA SER A 310 12.45 -26.32 -8.04
C SER A 310 11.53 -27.51 -8.36
N TYR A 311 10.44 -27.70 -7.61
CA TYR A 311 9.50 -28.80 -7.82
C TYR A 311 8.29 -28.40 -8.67
N LEU A 312 8.02 -27.11 -8.84
CA LEU A 312 6.76 -26.60 -9.38
C LEU A 312 6.50 -27.02 -10.83
N GLU A 313 7.54 -27.07 -11.67
CA GLU A 313 7.44 -27.54 -13.06
C GLU A 313 7.03 -29.01 -13.15
N LYS A 314 7.43 -29.81 -12.15
CA LYS A 314 7.12 -31.24 -12.05
C LYS A 314 5.79 -31.48 -11.35
N ASP A 315 5.30 -30.50 -10.61
CA ASP A 315 4.07 -30.56 -9.83
C ASP A 315 2.83 -30.27 -10.69
N THR A 316 2.51 -31.22 -11.57
CA THR A 316 1.39 -31.16 -12.51
C THR A 316 0.17 -31.96 -12.04
N THR A 317 0.33 -32.77 -10.99
CA THR A 317 -0.74 -33.63 -10.46
C THR A 317 -1.91 -32.79 -9.98
N ASN A 318 -3.14 -33.14 -10.39
CA ASN A 318 -4.37 -32.41 -10.06
C ASN A 318 -4.39 -30.93 -10.50
N SER A 319 -3.52 -30.57 -11.46
CA SER A 319 -3.40 -29.22 -12.03
C SER A 319 -3.39 -28.13 -10.94
N PRO A 320 -2.35 -27.98 -10.12
CA PRO A 320 -2.39 -27.01 -9.04
C PRO A 320 -2.37 -25.56 -9.54
N THR A 321 -2.63 -24.61 -8.65
CA THR A 321 -2.40 -23.18 -8.88
C THR A 321 -1.71 -22.53 -7.68
N SER A 322 -0.88 -21.53 -7.96
CA SER A 322 -0.25 -20.61 -6.98
C SER A 322 -0.73 -19.17 -7.15
N LEU A 323 -1.68 -18.93 -8.06
CA LEU A 323 -2.24 -17.60 -8.26
C LEU A 323 -3.33 -17.36 -7.22
N PHE A 324 -3.04 -16.49 -6.27
CA PHE A 324 -4.00 -16.05 -5.27
C PHE A 324 -4.37 -14.59 -5.45
N THR A 325 -5.62 -14.30 -5.17
CA THR A 325 -6.14 -12.94 -5.02
C THR A 325 -6.50 -12.72 -3.56
N VAL A 326 -6.37 -11.48 -3.09
CA VAL A 326 -6.66 -11.11 -1.70
C VAL A 326 -7.61 -9.92 -1.67
N ASP A 327 -8.08 -9.58 -0.48
CA ASP A 327 -8.89 -8.38 -0.29
C ASP A 327 -8.10 -7.11 -0.63
N LYS A 328 -8.82 -6.08 -1.11
CA LYS A 328 -8.23 -4.77 -1.44
C LYS A 328 -7.43 -4.18 -0.28
N ASN A 329 -7.86 -4.37 0.97
CA ASN A 329 -7.14 -3.84 2.12
C ASN A 329 -5.75 -4.47 2.29
N LEU A 330 -5.55 -5.74 1.93
CA LEU A 330 -4.22 -6.33 2.02
C LEU A 330 -3.29 -5.82 0.89
N LEU A 331 -3.84 -5.57 -0.31
CA LEU A 331 -3.10 -4.92 -1.39
C LEU A 331 -2.73 -3.48 -1.04
N ASP A 332 -3.67 -2.72 -0.47
CA ASP A 332 -3.42 -1.36 0.00
C ASP A 332 -2.38 -1.37 1.15
N TRP A 333 -2.38 -2.39 2.02
CA TRP A 333 -1.32 -2.57 3.03
C TRP A 333 0.06 -2.80 2.41
N ALA A 334 0.15 -3.66 1.38
CA ALA A 334 1.41 -3.90 0.68
C ALA A 334 1.93 -2.63 0.00
N ARG A 335 1.05 -1.85 -0.64
CA ARG A 335 1.38 -0.54 -1.24
C ARG A 335 1.87 0.47 -0.21
N TYR A 336 1.17 0.59 0.93
CA TYR A 336 1.58 1.45 2.04
C TYR A 336 2.94 1.02 2.63
N THR A 337 3.18 -0.28 2.73
CA THR A 337 4.48 -0.76 3.20
C THR A 337 5.59 -0.35 2.22
N ALA A 338 5.39 -0.59 0.93
CA ALA A 338 6.36 -0.23 -0.10
C ALA A 338 6.62 1.29 -0.16
N GLY A 339 5.57 2.12 -0.03
CA GLY A 339 5.71 3.58 -0.03
C GLY A 339 6.45 4.10 1.20
N ASN A 340 6.17 3.51 2.38
CA ASN A 340 6.85 3.87 3.62
C ASN A 340 8.34 3.49 3.57
N LEU A 341 8.68 2.37 2.94
CA LEU A 341 10.06 1.97 2.67
C LEU A 341 10.74 2.89 1.65
N GLY A 342 10.05 3.27 0.58
CA GLY A 342 10.56 4.12 -0.49
C GLY A 342 10.52 5.63 -0.20
N LYS A 343 10.01 6.02 0.97
CA LYS A 343 9.74 7.41 1.32
C LYS A 343 8.90 8.13 0.24
N THR A 344 7.85 7.48 -0.25
CA THR A 344 6.97 7.99 -1.31
C THR A 344 5.53 8.22 -0.86
N GLU A 345 5.26 8.15 0.44
CA GLU A 345 3.92 8.37 1.00
C GLU A 345 3.42 9.78 0.71
N GLN A 346 2.13 9.93 0.44
CA GLN A 346 1.55 11.27 0.24
C GLN A 346 1.24 11.94 1.57
N TYR A 347 0.78 11.15 2.55
CA TYR A 347 0.36 11.65 3.85
C TYR A 347 1.09 10.92 4.98
N CYS A 348 2.12 11.57 5.54
CA CYS A 348 2.72 11.13 6.79
C CYS A 348 3.33 12.33 7.54
N PRO A 349 2.91 12.65 8.78
CA PRO A 349 1.95 11.92 9.60
C PRO A 349 0.54 11.93 9.00
N ALA A 350 -0.21 10.87 9.29
CA ALA A 350 -1.60 10.72 8.88
C ALA A 350 -2.47 11.92 9.31
N GLY A 351 -3.47 12.28 8.50
CA GLY A 351 -4.40 13.38 8.80
C GLY A 351 -3.87 14.80 8.51
N SER A 352 -2.64 14.94 8.00
CA SER A 352 -2.02 16.23 7.63
C SER A 352 -2.65 16.94 6.40
N LYS A 353 -3.83 16.51 5.92
CA LYS A 353 -4.48 17.06 4.71
C LYS A 353 -4.66 18.58 4.75
N GLU A 354 -4.91 19.16 5.92
CA GLU A 354 -5.20 20.59 6.11
C GLU A 354 -3.97 21.49 5.93
N SER A 355 -2.75 21.02 6.23
CA SER A 355 -1.52 21.78 5.96
C SER A 355 -1.05 21.67 4.50
N HIS A 356 -1.69 20.80 3.70
CA HIS A 356 -1.21 20.40 2.37
C HIS A 356 -2.04 20.95 1.20
N ALA A 357 -3.03 21.82 1.44
CA ALA A 357 -3.69 22.57 0.38
C ALA A 357 -2.69 23.37 -0.49
N TYR A 358 -1.51 23.70 0.06
CA TYR A 358 -0.44 24.46 -0.62
C TYR A 358 0.56 23.60 -1.42
N LYS A 359 0.52 22.26 -1.34
CA LYS A 359 1.51 21.35 -2.00
C LYS A 359 0.89 20.25 -2.87
N ARG A 360 -0.42 20.28 -3.14
CA ARG A 360 -1.03 19.35 -4.10
C ARG A 360 -0.64 19.76 -5.53
N GLU A 361 0.61 19.51 -5.90
CA GLU A 361 1.02 19.58 -7.30
C GLU A 361 0.23 18.52 -8.07
N LYS A 362 -0.33 18.90 -9.23
CA LYS A 362 -0.94 17.95 -10.15
C LYS A 362 0.19 17.06 -10.69
N ARG A 363 0.34 15.85 -10.14
CA ARG A 363 1.38 14.87 -10.54
C ARG A 363 1.00 14.12 -11.82
N THR A 364 0.85 14.90 -12.88
CA THR A 364 0.85 14.53 -14.30
C THR A 364 1.48 15.72 -15.01
N LEU A 365 2.47 15.48 -15.87
CA LEU A 365 3.18 16.56 -16.55
C LEU A 365 2.17 17.46 -17.29
N PRO A 366 2.31 18.79 -17.22
CA PRO A 366 1.36 19.68 -17.87
C PRO A 366 1.49 19.56 -19.40
N PRO A 367 0.42 19.82 -20.17
CA PRO A 367 0.43 19.59 -21.62
C PRO A 367 1.49 20.38 -22.39
N ASP A 368 1.96 21.49 -21.83
CA ASP A 368 3.00 22.36 -22.38
C ASP A 368 4.42 21.96 -21.93
N PHE A 369 4.57 20.96 -21.06
CA PHE A 369 5.89 20.50 -20.60
C PHE A 369 6.81 20.10 -21.76
N GLN A 370 8.03 20.62 -21.71
CA GLN A 370 9.12 20.30 -22.63
C GLN A 370 10.40 20.02 -21.82
N LEU A 371 11.25 19.14 -22.34
CA LEU A 371 12.58 18.93 -21.77
C LEU A 371 13.46 20.15 -22.05
N SER A 372 13.76 20.90 -20.99
CA SER A 372 14.76 21.96 -21.02
C SER A 372 16.18 21.37 -21.07
N ASP A 373 17.19 22.19 -21.39
CA ASP A 373 18.60 21.73 -21.37
C ASP A 373 19.01 21.23 -19.97
N ALA A 374 18.47 21.82 -18.91
CA ALA A 374 18.67 21.36 -17.54
C ALA A 374 18.07 19.96 -17.31
N TRP A 375 16.85 19.71 -17.78
CA TRP A 375 16.23 18.37 -17.71
C TRP A 375 17.03 17.35 -18.53
N ILE A 376 17.50 17.71 -19.72
CA ILE A 376 18.33 16.83 -20.55
C ILE A 376 19.64 16.47 -19.84
N ARG A 377 20.31 17.43 -19.18
CA ARG A 377 21.49 17.18 -18.35
C ARG A 377 21.18 16.27 -17.17
N ARG A 378 20.03 16.45 -16.52
CA ARG A 378 19.63 15.61 -15.41
C ARG A 378 19.37 14.17 -15.85
N LEU A 379 18.61 13.97 -16.92
CA LEU A 379 18.35 12.64 -17.49
C LEU A 379 19.66 11.96 -17.93
N TYR A 380 20.61 12.72 -18.49
CA TYR A 380 21.94 12.20 -18.83
C TYR A 380 22.72 11.75 -17.59
N ALA A 381 22.72 12.55 -16.52
CA ALA A 381 23.37 12.19 -15.26
C ALA A 381 22.80 10.89 -14.67
N ILE A 382 21.47 10.70 -14.74
CA ILE A 382 20.82 9.45 -14.33
C ILE A 382 21.24 8.31 -15.26
N ALA A 383 21.16 8.49 -16.58
CA ALA A 383 21.43 7.43 -17.55
C ALA A 383 22.87 6.91 -17.53
N THR A 384 23.82 7.78 -17.20
CA THR A 384 25.27 7.48 -17.09
C THR A 384 25.70 6.98 -15.72
N SER A 385 24.78 6.93 -14.74
CA SER A 385 25.07 6.40 -13.40
C SER A 385 25.05 4.88 -13.39
N VAL A 386 25.96 4.26 -14.14
CA VAL A 386 26.08 2.81 -14.25
C VAL A 386 27.52 2.40 -14.50
N SER A 387 28.05 1.45 -13.73
CA SER A 387 29.38 0.87 -13.99
C SER A 387 29.33 -0.17 -15.11
N ALA A 388 30.49 -0.48 -15.72
CA ALA A 388 30.60 -1.54 -16.73
C ALA A 388 30.15 -2.93 -16.23
N GLN A 389 30.22 -3.18 -14.92
CA GLN A 389 29.74 -4.42 -14.33
C GLN A 389 28.21 -4.39 -14.18
N SER A 390 27.67 -3.33 -13.58
CA SER A 390 26.23 -3.18 -13.37
C SER A 390 25.45 -2.99 -14.67
N SER A 391 26.09 -2.53 -15.75
CA SER A 391 25.46 -2.35 -17.06
C SER A 391 25.05 -3.67 -17.73
N THR A 392 25.61 -4.80 -17.29
CA THR A 392 25.30 -6.14 -17.78
C THR A 392 24.65 -7.03 -16.72
N THR A 393 24.50 -6.52 -15.49
CA THR A 393 23.98 -7.28 -14.35
C THR A 393 22.46 -7.17 -14.28
N THR A 394 21.77 -8.30 -14.39
CA THR A 394 20.30 -8.40 -14.27
C THR A 394 19.85 -9.05 -12.96
N SER A 395 20.78 -9.37 -12.04
CA SER A 395 20.47 -10.05 -10.78
C SER A 395 19.80 -9.16 -9.73
N ARG A 396 19.80 -7.84 -9.91
CA ARG A 396 19.19 -6.86 -8.99
C ARG A 396 17.89 -6.28 -9.53
N GLY A 397 16.86 -7.12 -9.64
CA GLY A 397 15.54 -6.75 -10.18
C GLY A 397 15.42 -6.93 -11.71
N ILE A 398 14.21 -6.73 -12.26
CA ILE A 398 13.95 -6.85 -13.70
C ILE A 398 14.74 -5.78 -14.49
N CYS A 399 15.44 -6.18 -15.56
CA CYS A 399 16.25 -5.30 -16.43
C CYS A 399 17.36 -4.47 -15.74
N GLY A 400 17.74 -4.82 -14.50
CA GLY A 400 18.87 -4.21 -13.77
C GLY A 400 18.86 -2.68 -13.77
N ALA A 401 20.00 -2.07 -14.15
CA ALA A 401 20.18 -0.62 -14.15
C ALA A 401 19.17 0.13 -15.03
N CYS A 402 18.70 -0.49 -16.14
CA CYS A 402 17.73 0.13 -17.04
C CYS A 402 16.42 0.47 -16.32
N ALA A 403 15.94 -0.45 -15.47
CA ALA A 403 14.70 -0.27 -14.72
C ALA A 403 14.89 0.74 -13.59
N LEU A 404 15.99 0.63 -12.82
CA LEU A 404 16.27 1.58 -11.74
C LEU A 404 16.41 3.02 -12.25
N HIS A 405 17.10 3.22 -13.39
CA HIS A 405 17.16 4.52 -14.07
C HIS A 405 15.77 4.98 -14.49
N SER A 406 14.97 4.10 -15.10
CA SER A 406 13.61 4.44 -15.54
C SER A 406 12.73 4.89 -14.37
N PHE A 407 12.80 4.21 -13.23
CA PHE A 407 12.06 4.58 -12.02
C PHE A 407 12.50 5.95 -11.49
N GLN A 408 13.80 6.23 -11.43
CA GLN A 408 14.31 7.53 -11.00
C GLN A 408 13.89 8.66 -11.96
N MET A 409 14.01 8.45 -13.27
CA MET A 409 13.60 9.45 -14.27
C MET A 409 12.10 9.74 -14.19
N ILE A 410 11.25 8.71 -14.12
CA ILE A 410 9.80 8.88 -14.02
C ILE A 410 9.43 9.57 -12.70
N ALA A 411 10.05 9.18 -11.58
CA ALA A 411 9.81 9.79 -10.28
C ALA A 411 10.17 11.27 -10.27
N GLU A 412 11.36 11.62 -10.76
CA GLU A 412 11.82 13.01 -10.76
C GLU A 412 11.03 13.89 -11.74
N LEU A 413 10.70 13.38 -12.94
CA LEU A 413 9.83 14.10 -13.86
C LEU A 413 8.45 14.35 -13.25
N GLN A 414 7.85 13.35 -12.61
CA GLN A 414 6.53 13.53 -12.02
C GLN A 414 6.55 14.48 -10.80
N GLU A 415 7.60 14.42 -9.98
CA GLU A 415 7.67 15.18 -8.73
C GLU A 415 8.21 16.61 -8.87
N TYR A 416 9.20 16.83 -9.75
CA TYR A 416 9.93 18.10 -9.80
C TYR A 416 9.71 18.90 -11.09
N HIS A 417 8.81 18.49 -11.99
CA HIS A 417 8.59 19.19 -13.27
C HIS A 417 8.32 20.69 -13.13
N SER A 418 7.64 21.10 -12.06
CA SER A 418 7.26 22.49 -11.77
C SER A 418 8.41 23.34 -11.22
N GLN A 419 9.36 22.71 -10.50
CA GLN A 419 10.48 23.38 -9.81
C GLN A 419 11.79 23.28 -10.59
N GLY A 420 11.86 22.39 -11.57
CA GLY A 420 13.07 22.06 -12.33
C GLY A 420 13.78 20.82 -11.77
N PRO A 421 14.76 20.27 -12.50
CA PRO A 421 15.44 19.04 -12.11
C PRO A 421 16.29 19.21 -10.85
N LEU A 422 16.46 18.11 -10.10
CA LEU A 422 17.43 18.04 -9.01
C LEU A 422 18.85 18.37 -9.49
N GLN A 423 19.59 19.15 -8.70
CA GLN A 423 20.97 19.56 -9.03
C GLN A 423 22.03 18.58 -8.53
N SER A 424 21.70 17.76 -7.53
CA SER A 424 22.57 16.74 -6.94
C SER A 424 21.73 15.61 -6.33
N GLY A 425 22.38 14.51 -5.97
CA GLY A 425 21.71 13.33 -5.40
C GLY A 425 20.74 12.66 -6.39
N GLY A 426 19.63 12.16 -5.88
CA GLY A 426 18.52 11.67 -6.72
C GLY A 426 17.37 11.07 -5.94
N TYR A 427 16.32 10.67 -6.66
CA TYR A 427 15.10 10.15 -6.03
C TYR A 427 15.29 8.76 -5.39
N PHE A 428 15.98 7.82 -6.04
CA PHE A 428 16.24 6.51 -5.44
C PHE A 428 17.73 6.29 -5.15
N PHE A 429 18.59 6.84 -6.00
CA PHE A 429 20.03 6.75 -5.87
C PHE A 429 20.68 8.09 -6.24
N ASP A 430 21.86 8.33 -5.70
CA ASP A 430 22.65 9.50 -6.03
C ASP A 430 23.32 9.32 -7.38
N THR A 431 23.11 10.26 -8.29
CA THR A 431 23.70 10.19 -9.63
C THR A 431 25.22 10.39 -9.57
N ALA A 432 25.97 9.44 -10.13
CA ALA A 432 27.42 9.49 -10.25
C ALA A 432 27.84 8.76 -11.53
N PRO A 433 28.52 9.42 -12.49
CA PRO A 433 28.93 8.79 -13.75
C PRO A 433 29.73 7.51 -13.53
N ASP A 434 29.47 6.52 -14.37
CA ASP A 434 30.18 5.23 -14.43
C ASP A 434 30.21 4.44 -13.10
N THR A 435 29.25 4.70 -12.21
CA THR A 435 29.16 4.13 -10.86
C THR A 435 27.93 3.22 -10.75
N ASP A 436 28.03 2.10 -10.03
CA ASP A 436 26.89 1.19 -9.81
C ASP A 436 25.79 1.88 -8.97
N PRO A 437 24.58 2.14 -9.54
CA PRO A 437 23.53 2.89 -8.86
C PRO A 437 22.92 2.11 -7.69
N PHE A 438 23.04 0.78 -7.71
CA PHE A 438 22.51 -0.08 -6.65
C PHE A 438 23.27 0.07 -5.33
N ILE A 439 24.52 0.54 -5.35
CA ILE A 439 25.27 0.82 -4.12
C ILE A 439 24.61 1.95 -3.34
N SER A 440 24.32 3.08 -4.01
CA SER A 440 23.63 4.21 -3.37
C SER A 440 22.18 3.85 -3.04
N PHE A 441 21.48 3.14 -3.93
CA PHE A 441 20.11 2.68 -3.69
C PHE A 441 20.01 1.79 -2.44
N GLY A 442 20.85 0.77 -2.32
CA GLY A 442 20.86 -0.14 -1.17
C GLY A 442 21.26 0.53 0.13
N GLN A 443 22.11 1.54 0.09
CA GLN A 443 22.45 2.36 1.27
C GLN A 443 21.28 3.23 1.73
N ARG A 444 20.52 3.81 0.78
CA ARG A 444 19.42 4.73 1.07
C ARG A 444 18.10 4.01 1.39
N TYR A 445 17.86 2.85 0.77
CA TYR A 445 16.60 2.10 0.81
C TYR A 445 16.80 0.56 0.85
N PRO A 446 17.54 0.01 1.83
CA PRO A 446 17.94 -1.41 1.85
C PRO A 446 16.74 -2.38 1.84
N ASN A 447 15.64 -2.00 2.52
CA ASN A 447 14.44 -2.81 2.57
C ASN A 447 13.65 -2.76 1.25
N LEU A 448 13.61 -1.62 0.57
CA LEU A 448 12.97 -1.50 -0.75
C LEU A 448 13.79 -2.21 -1.83
N GLU A 449 15.12 -2.14 -1.77
CA GLU A 449 16.01 -2.89 -2.66
C GLU A 449 15.72 -4.39 -2.56
N ARG A 450 15.59 -4.93 -1.35
CA ARG A 450 15.22 -6.32 -1.15
C ARG A 450 13.87 -6.67 -1.80
N LEU A 451 12.86 -5.80 -1.67
CA LEU A 451 11.58 -6.01 -2.34
C LEU A 451 11.73 -6.06 -3.87
N LEU A 452 12.52 -5.15 -4.43
CA LEU A 452 12.77 -5.10 -5.87
C LEU A 452 13.51 -6.35 -6.37
N GLU A 453 14.52 -6.81 -5.64
CA GLU A 453 15.26 -8.04 -5.96
C GLU A 453 14.41 -9.30 -5.85
N ASP A 454 13.47 -9.33 -4.91
CA ASP A 454 12.65 -10.50 -4.64
C ASP A 454 11.61 -10.73 -5.75
N VAL A 455 11.17 -9.69 -6.48
CA VAL A 455 10.22 -9.82 -7.59
C VAL A 455 10.66 -10.90 -8.61
N PRO A 456 11.78 -10.77 -9.33
CA PRO A 456 12.18 -11.79 -10.30
C PRO A 456 12.48 -13.15 -9.64
N LYS A 457 13.04 -13.18 -8.42
CA LYS A 457 13.35 -14.44 -7.70
C LYS A 457 12.09 -15.24 -7.37
N LYS A 458 11.05 -14.55 -6.91
CA LYS A 458 9.75 -15.11 -6.55
C LYS A 458 9.09 -15.75 -7.77
N TYR A 459 9.11 -15.08 -8.92
CA TYR A 459 8.41 -15.50 -10.13
C TYR A 459 9.26 -16.34 -11.12
N ALA A 460 10.59 -16.41 -10.98
CA ALA A 460 11.48 -17.22 -11.84
C ALA A 460 11.02 -18.66 -12.11
N PRO A 461 10.48 -19.40 -11.14
CA PRO A 461 9.99 -20.76 -11.35
C PRO A 461 8.68 -20.86 -12.17
N TYR A 462 8.10 -19.75 -12.63
CA TYR A 462 6.75 -19.68 -13.17
C TYR A 462 6.72 -19.04 -14.56
N PRO A 463 6.86 -19.81 -15.64
CA PRO A 463 6.90 -19.27 -17.01
C PRO A 463 5.72 -18.36 -17.38
N LEU A 464 4.52 -18.58 -16.81
CA LEU A 464 3.34 -17.76 -17.06
C LEU A 464 3.41 -16.34 -16.46
N TYR A 465 4.15 -16.15 -15.36
CA TYR A 465 4.31 -14.86 -14.67
C TYR A 465 5.73 -14.32 -14.75
N PHE A 466 6.69 -15.15 -15.16
CA PHE A 466 8.04 -14.75 -15.48
C PHE A 466 8.13 -14.10 -16.86
N THR A 467 7.18 -13.22 -17.16
CA THR A 467 7.15 -12.41 -18.38
C THR A 467 7.71 -11.03 -18.06
N GLN A 468 8.39 -10.39 -19.02
CA GLN A 468 8.91 -9.04 -18.80
C GLN A 468 7.78 -8.04 -18.48
N ARG A 469 6.61 -8.22 -19.08
CA ARG A 469 5.40 -7.43 -18.80
C ARG A 469 5.03 -7.48 -17.32
N PHE A 470 4.84 -8.68 -16.76
CA PHE A 470 4.39 -8.85 -15.38
C PHE A 470 5.46 -8.38 -14.39
N LEU A 471 6.72 -8.79 -14.59
CA LEU A 471 7.82 -8.42 -13.70
C LEU A 471 8.04 -6.90 -13.67
N SER A 472 8.00 -6.23 -14.83
CA SER A 472 8.12 -4.77 -14.90
C SER A 472 6.96 -4.06 -14.22
N PHE A 473 5.72 -4.59 -14.36
CA PHE A 473 4.54 -4.05 -13.69
C PHE A 473 4.61 -4.20 -12.17
N ALA A 474 5.03 -5.37 -11.68
CA ALA A 474 5.25 -5.62 -10.26
C ALA A 474 6.37 -4.70 -9.71
N SER A 475 7.50 -4.59 -10.42
CA SER A 475 8.62 -3.74 -9.99
C SER A 475 8.26 -2.25 -9.92
N ILE A 476 7.58 -1.69 -10.91
CA ILE A 476 7.19 -0.28 -10.87
C ILE A 476 6.11 -0.01 -9.81
N SER A 477 5.19 -0.96 -9.60
CA SER A 477 4.18 -0.87 -8.53
C SER A 477 4.81 -0.91 -7.14
N THR A 478 5.92 -1.64 -6.97
CA THR A 478 6.70 -1.65 -5.73
C THR A 478 7.54 -0.40 -5.53
N MET A 479 8.19 0.11 -6.59
CA MET A 479 9.08 1.28 -6.50
C MET A 479 8.33 2.61 -6.41
N LEU A 480 7.18 2.69 -7.07
CA LEU A 480 6.34 3.89 -7.14
C LEU A 480 4.88 3.58 -6.77
N PRO A 481 4.61 3.07 -5.55
CA PRO A 481 3.29 2.60 -5.11
C PRO A 481 2.28 3.73 -4.90
N GLN A 482 2.75 4.99 -4.85
CA GLN A 482 1.90 6.16 -4.76
C GLN A 482 1.08 6.39 -6.04
N TYR A 483 1.44 5.75 -7.16
CA TYR A 483 0.66 5.79 -8.40
C TYR A 483 -0.13 4.50 -8.59
N LEU A 484 -1.35 4.65 -9.13
CA LEU A 484 -2.08 3.53 -9.70
C LEU A 484 -1.52 3.26 -11.10
N TRP A 485 -0.98 2.07 -11.33
CA TRP A 485 -0.39 1.70 -12.62
C TRP A 485 -1.37 0.88 -13.46
N SER A 486 -1.28 1.05 -14.78
CA SER A 486 -1.96 0.20 -15.75
C SER A 486 -0.98 -0.22 -16.84
N THR A 487 -1.11 -1.46 -17.29
CA THR A 487 -0.23 -2.07 -18.30
C THR A 487 -1.03 -2.35 -19.57
N SER A 488 -0.41 -2.13 -20.73
CA SER A 488 -0.98 -2.53 -22.01
C SER A 488 -0.94 -4.05 -22.19
N ASN A 489 -1.51 -4.52 -23.30
CA ASN A 489 -1.18 -5.85 -23.81
C ASN A 489 0.31 -5.91 -24.20
N GLU A 490 0.85 -7.12 -24.29
CA GLU A 490 2.14 -7.36 -24.91
C GLU A 490 1.97 -7.48 -26.43
N PHE A 491 2.64 -6.61 -27.18
CA PHE A 491 2.60 -6.58 -28.64
C PHE A 491 3.84 -7.25 -29.21
N THR A 492 3.66 -8.30 -30.01
CA THR A 492 4.75 -9.15 -30.54
C THR A 492 4.91 -9.09 -32.06
N THR A 493 3.98 -8.45 -32.76
CA THR A 493 4.07 -8.26 -34.22
C THR A 493 4.45 -6.82 -34.57
N ARG A 494 5.18 -6.62 -35.67
CA ARG A 494 5.58 -5.28 -36.11
C ARG A 494 4.38 -4.36 -36.35
N ALA A 495 3.30 -4.88 -36.93
CA ALA A 495 2.09 -4.11 -37.21
C ALA A 495 1.41 -3.63 -35.91
N ASP A 496 1.29 -4.52 -34.92
CA ASP A 496 0.69 -4.18 -33.63
C ASP A 496 1.55 -3.20 -32.84
N ILE A 497 2.88 -3.37 -32.86
CA ILE A 497 3.82 -2.44 -32.24
C ILE A 497 3.68 -1.04 -32.85
N LEU A 498 3.65 -0.93 -34.19
CA LEU A 498 3.47 0.36 -34.88
C LEU A 498 2.11 0.99 -34.57
N SER A 499 1.05 0.17 -34.52
CA SER A 499 -0.29 0.62 -34.14
C SER A 499 -0.32 1.16 -32.71
N HIS A 500 0.31 0.45 -31.77
CA HIS A 500 0.40 0.89 -30.38
C HIS A 500 1.20 2.18 -30.24
N ILE A 501 2.37 2.30 -30.89
CA ILE A 501 3.16 3.54 -30.90
C ILE A 501 2.36 4.71 -31.49
N SER A 502 1.58 4.48 -32.55
CA SER A 502 0.66 5.48 -33.09
C SER A 502 -0.34 5.96 -32.03
N SER A 503 -0.87 5.05 -31.20
CA SER A 503 -1.74 5.42 -30.09
C SER A 503 -1.03 6.29 -29.03
N LEU A 504 0.25 6.03 -28.75
CA LEU A 504 1.07 6.85 -27.83
C LEU A 504 1.30 8.26 -28.40
N VAL A 505 1.57 8.37 -29.71
CA VAL A 505 1.70 9.68 -30.40
C VAL A 505 0.39 10.48 -30.32
N ASN A 506 -0.75 9.80 -30.42
CA ASN A 506 -2.07 10.41 -30.36
C ASN A 506 -2.59 10.62 -28.91
N SER A 507 -1.83 10.19 -27.90
CA SER A 507 -2.17 10.43 -26.50
C SER A 507 -1.96 11.90 -26.13
N PRO A 508 -2.62 12.40 -25.06
CA PRO A 508 -2.48 13.78 -24.62
C PRO A 508 -1.01 14.15 -24.30
N PRO A 509 -0.53 15.35 -24.69
CA PRO A 509 0.70 15.91 -24.17
C PRO A 509 0.74 15.90 -22.63
N GLY A 510 1.91 15.57 -22.07
CA GLY A 510 2.10 15.34 -20.65
C GLY A 510 2.00 13.87 -20.22
N SER A 511 1.58 12.97 -21.12
CA SER A 511 1.55 11.53 -20.81
C SER A 511 2.96 10.94 -20.71
N ILE A 512 3.14 9.99 -19.79
CA ILE A 512 4.42 9.28 -19.57
C ILE A 512 4.17 7.79 -19.38
N TRP A 513 5.08 6.96 -19.91
CA TRP A 513 5.04 5.50 -19.79
C TRP A 513 6.41 4.97 -19.40
N LEU A 514 6.43 3.84 -18.70
CA LEU A 514 7.53 2.89 -18.74
C LEU A 514 7.34 1.99 -19.97
N GLY A 515 8.19 2.14 -20.98
CA GLY A 515 8.29 1.21 -22.10
C GLY A 515 9.12 0.00 -21.71
N VAL A 516 8.59 -1.20 -21.92
CA VAL A 516 9.23 -2.48 -21.68
C VAL A 516 9.40 -3.16 -23.03
N VAL A 517 10.63 -3.48 -23.40
CA VAL A 517 10.94 -4.06 -24.71
C VAL A 517 11.79 -5.30 -24.58
N THR A 518 11.50 -6.29 -25.43
CA THR A 518 12.43 -7.39 -25.70
C THR A 518 13.07 -7.16 -27.05
N ARG A 519 14.40 -7.27 -27.10
CA ARG A 519 15.21 -7.15 -28.31
C ARG A 519 15.83 -8.49 -28.64
N GLN A 520 15.93 -8.80 -29.92
CA GLN A 520 16.76 -9.90 -30.43
C GLN A 520 17.92 -9.33 -31.23
N PHE A 521 19.14 -9.73 -30.89
CA PHE A 521 20.36 -9.28 -31.57
C PHE A 521 20.74 -10.23 -32.71
N PRO A 522 21.59 -9.77 -33.67
CA PRO A 522 22.00 -10.60 -34.81
C PRO A 522 22.68 -11.92 -34.45
N ASN A 523 23.27 -12.01 -33.26
CA ASN A 523 23.86 -13.24 -32.71
C ASN A 523 22.82 -14.24 -32.15
N GLY A 524 21.52 -13.93 -32.25
CA GLY A 524 20.41 -14.75 -31.76
C GLY A 524 20.07 -14.54 -30.27
N THR A 525 20.88 -13.80 -29.51
CA THR A 525 20.59 -13.51 -28.09
C THR A 525 19.42 -12.56 -27.95
N THR A 526 18.67 -12.70 -26.85
CA THR A 526 17.58 -11.80 -26.50
C THR A 526 17.90 -11.06 -25.21
N ASP A 527 17.47 -9.81 -25.13
CA ASP A 527 17.63 -8.96 -23.95
C ASP A 527 16.35 -8.18 -23.66
N GLY A 528 16.11 -7.95 -22.36
CA GLY A 528 15.02 -7.13 -21.87
C GLY A 528 15.51 -5.74 -21.50
N HIS A 529 14.82 -4.71 -21.96
CA HIS A 529 15.20 -3.34 -21.69
C HIS A 529 13.98 -2.50 -21.29
N THR A 530 14.23 -1.47 -20.47
CA THR A 530 13.20 -0.56 -20.00
C THR A 530 13.64 0.88 -20.18
N VAL A 531 12.71 1.70 -20.68
CA VAL A 531 12.94 3.12 -20.99
C VAL A 531 11.71 3.95 -20.62
N PRO A 532 11.88 5.17 -20.08
CA PRO A 532 10.78 6.11 -20.02
C PRO A 532 10.41 6.62 -21.43
N ILE A 533 9.12 6.76 -21.69
CA ILE A 533 8.58 7.36 -22.91
C ILE A 533 7.74 8.56 -22.49
N LEU A 534 8.04 9.73 -23.03
CA LEU A 534 7.35 10.99 -22.73
C LEU A 534 6.62 11.52 -23.96
N ARG A 535 5.33 11.84 -23.83
CA ARG A 535 4.58 12.62 -24.82
C ARG A 535 4.69 14.11 -24.51
N THR A 536 5.54 14.81 -25.23
CA THR A 536 5.60 16.30 -25.22
C THR A 536 4.50 16.86 -26.12
N SER A 537 4.35 18.18 -26.26
CA SER A 537 3.47 18.73 -27.33
C SER A 537 4.02 18.51 -28.75
N ARG A 538 5.34 18.30 -28.92
CA ARG A 538 6.02 18.19 -30.24
C ARG A 538 6.12 16.76 -30.77
N GLY A 539 5.98 15.76 -29.91
CA GLY A 539 6.08 14.35 -30.27
C GLY A 539 6.41 13.47 -29.08
N LEU A 540 6.71 12.20 -29.35
CA LEU A 540 7.25 11.28 -28.36
C LEU A 540 8.75 11.47 -28.20
N VAL A 541 9.22 11.26 -26.97
CA VAL A 541 10.63 11.19 -26.60
C VAL A 541 10.86 9.86 -25.91
N VAL A 542 11.75 9.03 -26.46
CA VAL A 542 12.22 7.79 -25.82
C VAL A 542 13.51 8.13 -25.08
N ILE A 543 13.50 8.01 -23.75
CA ILE A 543 14.63 8.44 -22.92
C ILE A 543 15.58 7.26 -22.71
N PRO A 544 16.83 7.30 -23.22
CA PRO A 544 17.76 6.18 -23.08
C PRO A 544 18.12 5.93 -21.61
N THR A 545 18.31 4.65 -21.26
CA THR A 545 18.84 4.20 -19.97
C THR A 545 20.10 3.36 -20.19
N ASN A 546 20.83 3.03 -19.12
CA ASN A 546 22.08 2.25 -19.20
C ASN A 546 23.12 2.81 -20.22
N ALA A 547 23.39 4.11 -20.14
CA ALA A 547 24.18 4.87 -21.12
C ALA A 547 25.60 5.15 -20.59
N LEU A 548 26.49 4.15 -20.61
CA LEU A 548 27.90 4.32 -20.20
C LEU A 548 28.56 5.53 -20.90
N THR A 549 29.36 6.31 -20.17
CA THR A 549 29.93 7.56 -20.72
C THR A 549 30.91 7.30 -21.87
N SER A 550 31.51 6.11 -21.91
CA SER A 550 32.38 5.65 -22.99
C SER A 550 31.66 5.45 -24.33
N LEU A 551 30.34 5.27 -24.31
CA LEU A 551 29.49 5.06 -25.49
C LEU A 551 28.56 6.25 -25.76
N TRP A 552 28.12 6.94 -24.70
CA TRP A 552 27.14 8.00 -24.76
C TRP A 552 27.71 9.33 -24.31
N THR A 553 28.08 10.17 -25.27
CA THR A 553 28.37 11.58 -24.99
C THR A 553 27.08 12.34 -24.67
N PHE A 554 27.19 13.44 -23.92
CA PHE A 554 26.05 14.33 -23.66
C PHE A 554 25.37 14.80 -24.95
N GLU A 555 26.13 15.08 -26.00
CA GLU A 555 25.59 15.52 -27.29
C GLU A 555 24.82 14.44 -28.04
N THR A 556 25.32 13.20 -27.99
CA THR A 556 24.61 12.03 -28.53
C THR A 556 23.30 11.81 -27.78
N PHE A 557 23.34 11.87 -26.45
CA PHE A 557 22.16 11.72 -25.60
C PHE A 557 21.15 12.86 -25.81
N ARG A 558 21.61 14.10 -25.90
CA ARG A 558 20.74 15.26 -26.20
C ARG A 558 20.01 15.08 -27.53
N ARG A 559 20.70 14.57 -28.55
CA ARG A 559 20.11 14.33 -29.87
C ARG A 559 19.05 13.24 -29.84
N SER A 560 19.26 12.16 -29.08
CA SER A 560 18.26 11.08 -28.96
C SER A 560 16.98 11.51 -28.26
N LEU A 561 17.02 12.60 -27.47
CA LEU A 561 15.83 13.18 -26.82
C LEU A 561 15.02 14.12 -27.72
N THR A 562 15.31 14.20 -29.02
CA THR A 562 14.54 15.03 -29.95
C THR A 562 13.11 14.48 -30.11
N PRO A 563 12.05 15.26 -29.80
CA PRO A 563 10.69 14.79 -29.96
C PRO A 563 10.35 14.49 -31.42
N THR A 564 9.66 13.37 -31.66
CA THR A 564 9.26 12.97 -33.03
C THR A 564 7.86 12.32 -33.04
N THR A 565 7.16 12.46 -34.15
CA THR A 565 5.91 11.74 -34.46
C THR A 565 6.13 10.65 -35.52
N ASN A 566 7.35 10.52 -36.03
CA ASN A 566 7.70 9.52 -37.02
C ASN A 566 7.81 8.14 -36.35
N LEU A 567 6.86 7.25 -36.65
CA LEU A 567 6.78 5.92 -36.04
C LEU A 567 8.06 5.10 -36.26
N SER A 568 8.67 5.18 -37.44
CA SER A 568 9.91 4.45 -37.74
C SER A 568 11.08 4.94 -36.90
N GLN A 569 11.19 6.25 -36.64
CA GLN A 569 12.22 6.80 -35.76
C GLN A 569 12.01 6.38 -34.31
N ILE A 570 10.77 6.40 -33.83
CA ILE A 570 10.43 5.96 -32.46
C ILE A 570 10.79 4.49 -32.27
N VAL A 571 10.44 3.64 -33.25
CA VAL A 571 10.79 2.23 -33.20
C VAL A 571 12.31 2.04 -33.25
N ALA A 572 13.02 2.75 -34.12
CA ALA A 572 14.48 2.68 -34.17
C ALA A 572 15.13 3.03 -32.82
N SER A 573 14.59 4.02 -32.10
CA SER A 573 15.05 4.35 -30.73
C SER A 573 14.78 3.24 -29.72
N LEU A 574 13.69 2.49 -29.87
CA LEU A 574 13.36 1.34 -29.03
C LEU A 574 14.14 0.08 -29.41
N GLU A 575 14.55 -0.06 -30.67
CA GLU A 575 15.37 -1.15 -31.21
C GLU A 575 16.84 -1.02 -30.84
N ASP A 576 17.37 0.20 -30.88
CA ASP A 576 18.81 0.48 -30.83
C ASP A 576 19.59 -0.39 -31.83
N SER A 577 20.39 -1.34 -31.36
CA SER A 577 21.19 -2.27 -32.18
C SER A 577 20.53 -3.65 -32.38
N GLY A 578 19.36 -3.89 -31.78
CA GLY A 578 18.59 -5.13 -31.89
C GLY A 578 17.31 -4.96 -32.71
N THR A 579 16.55 -6.04 -32.90
CA THR A 579 15.19 -6.02 -33.47
C THR A 579 14.18 -6.20 -32.35
N LEU A 580 13.12 -5.37 -32.30
CA LEU A 580 12.06 -5.54 -31.31
C LEU A 580 11.27 -6.82 -31.57
N THR A 581 11.18 -7.67 -30.56
CA THR A 581 10.36 -8.89 -30.56
C THR A 581 9.12 -8.75 -29.68
N SER A 582 9.17 -7.91 -28.65
CA SER A 582 7.97 -7.52 -27.90
C SER A 582 8.05 -6.08 -27.38
N PHE A 583 6.88 -5.45 -27.25
CA PHE A 583 6.72 -4.13 -26.66
C PHE A 583 5.49 -4.08 -25.76
N THR A 584 5.65 -3.51 -24.57
CA THR A 584 4.57 -3.22 -23.61
C THR A 584 4.80 -1.83 -23.03
N THR A 585 3.73 -1.13 -22.66
CA THR A 585 3.82 0.14 -21.93
C THR A 585 3.06 0.08 -20.62
N ILE A 586 3.64 0.63 -19.56
CA ILE A 586 3.01 0.78 -18.25
C ILE A 586 2.87 2.27 -17.95
N GLN A 587 1.66 2.74 -17.63
CA GLN A 587 1.36 4.15 -17.37
C GLN A 587 0.77 4.40 -16.00
N PRO A 588 1.05 5.56 -15.38
CA PRO A 588 0.33 5.98 -14.19
C PRO A 588 -1.06 6.47 -14.60
N LEU A 589 -2.10 5.97 -13.94
CA LEU A 589 -3.48 6.45 -14.07
C LEU A 589 -3.79 7.63 -13.14
N GLY A 590 -2.87 7.95 -12.23
CA GLY A 590 -3.01 8.98 -11.20
C GLY A 590 -2.49 8.50 -9.86
N LEU A 591 -2.68 9.33 -8.83
CA LEU A 591 -2.32 8.98 -7.46
C LEU A 591 -3.28 7.94 -6.90
N SER A 592 -2.72 6.91 -6.27
CA SER A 592 -3.48 5.95 -5.49
C SER A 592 -4.01 6.61 -4.22
N THR A 593 -5.27 6.32 -3.86
CA THR A 593 -5.80 6.62 -2.53
C THR A 593 -5.65 5.40 -1.66
N ASN A 594 -4.77 5.49 -0.66
CA ASN A 594 -4.56 4.42 0.31
C ASN A 594 -5.12 4.83 1.67
N MET A 595 -6.01 4.00 2.23
CA MET A 595 -6.59 4.33 3.53
C MET A 595 -5.55 4.32 4.66
N PHE A 596 -4.50 3.50 4.55
CA PHE A 596 -3.46 3.40 5.58
C PHE A 596 -2.65 4.68 5.72
N GLU A 597 -2.41 5.41 4.63
CA GLU A 597 -1.79 6.75 4.66
C GLU A 597 -2.59 7.76 5.49
N SER A 598 -3.91 7.59 5.55
CA SER A 598 -4.77 8.48 6.32
C SER A 598 -4.93 8.10 7.78
N MET A 599 -4.52 6.88 8.17
CA MET A 599 -4.73 6.34 9.51
C MET A 599 -3.46 5.87 10.21
N ILE A 600 -2.31 5.79 9.55
CA ILE A 600 -1.06 5.38 10.18
C ILE A 600 -0.08 6.54 10.11
N SER A 601 0.27 7.05 11.28
CA SER A 601 1.35 8.00 11.44
C SER A 601 2.56 7.25 12.01
N ASN A 602 3.54 6.90 11.19
CA ASN A 602 4.76 6.29 11.70
C ASN A 602 5.72 7.32 12.29
N ARG A 603 6.59 6.88 13.21
CA ARG A 603 7.69 7.69 13.72
C ARG A 603 8.73 8.00 12.64
N ASN A 604 9.16 9.25 12.56
CA ASN A 604 10.15 9.77 11.62
C ASN A 604 9.70 9.72 10.14
N CYS A 605 8.40 9.80 9.87
CA CYS A 605 7.89 9.74 8.50
C CYS A 605 7.61 11.09 7.83
N THR A 606 7.88 12.21 8.51
CA THR A 606 7.49 13.57 8.09
C THR A 606 8.15 14.08 6.83
N GLY A 607 9.26 13.47 6.42
CA GLY A 607 10.04 13.89 5.26
C GLY A 607 10.86 15.16 5.47
N GLU A 608 11.27 15.46 6.71
CA GLU A 608 12.25 16.52 6.95
C GLU A 608 13.53 16.27 6.11
N GLY A 609 14.04 17.32 5.47
CA GLY A 609 15.11 17.22 4.47
C GLY A 609 14.56 17.26 3.05
N GLU A 610 14.49 16.09 2.38
CA GLU A 610 14.09 15.94 0.96
C GLU A 610 12.57 16.13 0.71
N ASP A 611 11.77 16.51 1.72
CA ASP A 611 10.29 16.60 1.66
C ASP A 611 9.59 15.28 1.27
N ARG A 612 10.27 14.16 1.48
CA ARG A 612 9.82 12.81 1.09
C ARG A 612 9.43 11.96 2.28
N ARG A 613 8.19 11.49 2.27
CA ARG A 613 7.52 10.95 3.47
C ARG A 613 7.56 9.43 3.52
N GLY A 614 7.81 8.91 4.72
CA GLY A 614 8.03 7.49 4.99
C GLY A 614 9.27 7.31 5.85
N THR A 615 9.40 6.16 6.50
CA THR A 615 10.47 5.92 7.47
C THR A 615 11.68 5.20 6.89
N GLY A 616 11.53 4.50 5.76
CA GLY A 616 12.52 3.53 5.28
C GLY A 616 12.45 2.16 5.95
N GLU A 617 11.53 1.98 6.91
CA GLU A 617 11.41 0.78 7.74
C GLU A 617 10.03 0.14 7.63
N TYR A 618 9.93 -1.15 7.98
CA TYR A 618 8.63 -1.83 8.04
C TYR A 618 7.77 -1.22 9.15
N PRO A 619 6.48 -0.89 8.89
CA PRO A 619 5.58 -0.42 9.93
C PRO A 619 5.37 -1.49 11.01
N THR A 620 5.43 -1.11 12.28
CA THR A 620 5.09 -1.96 13.42
C THR A 620 4.13 -1.24 14.37
N SER A 621 3.45 -1.98 15.24
CA SER A 621 2.61 -1.39 16.30
C SER A 621 3.36 -0.38 17.18
N THR A 622 4.65 -0.62 17.45
CA THR A 622 5.47 0.22 18.33
C THR A 622 6.00 1.49 17.66
N THR A 623 6.00 1.56 16.33
CA THR A 623 6.40 2.77 15.59
C THR A 623 5.24 3.73 15.34
N VAL A 624 4.01 3.36 15.73
CA VAL A 624 2.83 4.21 15.52
C VAL A 624 2.83 5.39 16.50
N ASN A 625 2.71 6.58 15.91
CA ASN A 625 2.50 7.85 16.57
C ASN A 625 1.01 8.23 16.62
N GLN A 626 0.70 9.21 17.48
CA GLN A 626 -0.58 9.89 17.50
C GLN A 626 -0.76 10.71 16.22
N CYS A 627 -1.99 10.74 15.71
CA CYS A 627 -2.36 11.64 14.62
C CYS A 627 -2.60 13.06 15.16
N PRO A 628 -2.65 14.11 14.30
CA PRO A 628 -2.92 15.49 14.75
C PRO A 628 -4.21 15.64 15.56
N SER A 629 -5.23 14.82 15.26
CA SER A 629 -6.48 14.69 16.03
C SER A 629 -6.34 13.95 17.37
N GLY A 630 -5.12 13.61 17.79
CA GLY A 630 -4.82 12.70 18.91
C GLY A 630 -4.90 11.24 18.51
N ARG A 631 -6.08 10.77 18.08
CA ARG A 631 -6.29 9.38 17.62
C ARG A 631 -6.28 9.28 16.10
N CYS A 632 -5.82 8.15 15.60
CA CYS A 632 -5.76 7.85 14.17
C CYS A 632 -7.00 7.07 13.74
N ALA A 633 -8.03 7.83 13.40
CA ALA A 633 -9.32 7.30 12.97
C ALA A 633 -9.25 6.76 11.53
N LEU A 634 -9.72 5.53 11.33
CA LEU A 634 -10.02 5.03 9.98
C LEU A 634 -11.09 5.94 9.33
N PRO A 635 -10.99 6.30 8.04
CA PRO A 635 -12.08 6.97 7.36
C PRO A 635 -13.35 6.11 7.40
N LEU A 636 -14.50 6.69 7.75
CA LEU A 636 -15.77 5.96 7.62
C LEU A 636 -16.18 5.92 6.14
N PRO A 637 -16.65 4.78 5.63
CA PRO A 637 -17.31 4.76 4.33
C PRO A 637 -18.56 5.66 4.44
N PHE A 638 -18.61 6.73 3.65
CA PHE A 638 -19.72 7.67 3.62
C PHE A 638 -21.02 7.00 3.17
#